data_AF-A0A2A5MAX4-F1
#
_entry.id   AF-A0A2A5MAX4-F1
#
_cell.length_a   1.000
_cell.length_b   1.000
_cell.length_c   1.000
_cell.angle_alpha   90.00
_cell.angle_beta   90.00
_cell.angle_gamma   90.00
#
_symmetry.space_group_name_H-M   'P 1'
#
loop_
_entity.id
_entity.type
_entity.pdbx_description
1 polymer ?
#
loop_
_entity_poly.entity_id
_entity_poly.type
_entity_poly.pdbx_seq_one_letter_code
_entity_poly.pdbx_strand_id
1 'polypeptide(L)'
;PGSGKTTLLESTIKALKSELKIAVIEGDLETNNDALRVKNAGALAYQITTGQSCHLDAFMVHEALHHLAIDDVDLLFIENVGNLVCPASYDLGEHLNVVLLSVTEGSDKPQKYPVMFKKADIVLITKADLAHHFDFDIKEATRLIKELNPRADIITLDAKNGTNMELWYKVLKLKKELF
;
A
#
# COMPACT_ATOMS: atom_id res chain seq x y z
N PRO A 1 -2.12 7.89 -7.81
CA PRO A 1 -3.59 7.65 -7.69
C PRO A 1 -4.01 6.42 -8.48
N GLY A 2 -4.99 5.64 -8.01
CA GLY A 2 -5.55 4.54 -8.80
C GLY A 2 -4.65 3.31 -9.01
N SER A 3 -3.56 3.17 -8.26
CA SER A 3 -2.65 2.01 -8.32
C SER A 3 -3.23 0.73 -7.70
N GLY A 4 -4.37 0.84 -7.00
CA GLY A 4 -5.10 -0.31 -6.43
C GLY A 4 -4.91 -0.52 -4.93
N LYS A 5 -4.47 0.50 -4.17
CA LYS A 5 -4.25 0.44 -2.71
C LYS A 5 -5.47 -0.10 -1.96
N THR A 6 -6.63 0.54 -2.11
CA THR A 6 -7.84 0.11 -1.40
C THR A 6 -8.32 -1.29 -1.82
N THR A 7 -8.19 -1.65 -3.10
CA THR A 7 -8.54 -3.00 -3.57
C THR A 7 -7.61 -4.05 -2.97
N LEU A 8 -6.31 -3.76 -2.87
CA LEU A 8 -5.34 -4.62 -2.18
C LEU A 8 -5.74 -4.80 -0.71
N LEU A 9 -6.08 -3.70 -0.02
CA LEU A 9 -6.52 -3.75 1.38
C LEU A 9 -7.80 -4.57 1.54
N GLU A 10 -8.84 -4.34 0.73
CA GLU A 10 -10.08 -5.11 0.79
C GLU A 10 -9.83 -6.63 0.64
N SER A 11 -9.02 -7.02 -0.34
CA SER A 11 -8.69 -8.43 -0.57
C SER A 11 -7.87 -9.01 0.60
N THR A 12 -6.91 -8.25 1.13
CA THR A 12 -6.10 -8.64 2.29
C THR A 12 -6.94 -8.82 3.55
N ILE A 13 -7.81 -7.86 3.85
CA ILE A 13 -8.71 -7.91 5.01
C ILE A 13 -9.64 -9.11 4.90
N LYS A 14 -10.28 -9.32 3.74
CA LYS A 14 -11.20 -10.45 3.53
C LYS A 14 -10.51 -11.80 3.74
N ALA A 15 -9.27 -11.94 3.29
CA ALA A 15 -8.50 -13.17 3.42
C ALA A 15 -8.00 -13.43 4.84
N LEU A 16 -7.64 -12.38 5.59
CA LEU A 16 -6.89 -12.52 6.85
C LEU A 16 -7.69 -12.18 8.11
N LYS A 17 -8.89 -11.59 8.02
CA LYS A 17 -9.67 -11.15 9.19
C LYS A 17 -10.07 -12.25 10.18
N SER A 18 -10.08 -13.51 9.77
CA SER A 18 -10.32 -14.64 10.68
C SER A 18 -9.10 -15.04 11.50
N GLU A 19 -7.91 -14.58 11.09
CA GLU A 19 -6.62 -14.92 11.70
C GLU A 19 -5.96 -13.70 12.36
N LEU A 20 -6.22 -12.49 11.87
CA LEU A 20 -5.57 -11.25 12.30
C LEU A 20 -6.61 -10.15 12.52
N LYS A 21 -6.46 -9.39 13.61
CA LYS A 21 -7.17 -8.13 13.86
C LYS A 21 -6.50 -7.02 13.04
N ILE A 22 -7.21 -6.50 12.04
CA ILE A 22 -6.68 -5.52 11.08
C ILE A 22 -7.36 -4.17 11.29
N ALA A 23 -6.56 -3.11 11.36
CA ALA A 23 -7.01 -1.73 11.32
C ALA A 23 -6.44 -0.98 10.11
N VAL A 24 -7.14 0.08 9.68
CA VAL A 24 -6.72 0.92 8.56
C VAL A 24 -6.90 2.40 8.90
N ILE A 25 -5.84 3.19 8.71
CA ILE A 25 -5.93 4.64 8.61
C ILE A 25 -5.95 5.00 7.13
N GLU A 26 -6.99 5.68 6.69
CA GLU A 26 -7.17 6.11 5.31
C GLU A 26 -6.87 7.60 5.17
N GLY A 27 -6.00 7.97 4.24
CA GLY A 27 -5.69 9.36 3.90
C GLY A 27 -6.21 9.74 2.52
N ASP A 28 -7.24 10.58 2.48
CA ASP A 28 -7.83 11.11 1.25
C ASP A 28 -8.17 12.60 1.43
N LEU A 29 -8.26 13.33 0.32
CA LEU A 29 -8.50 14.77 0.30
C LEU A 29 -9.86 15.11 0.90
N GLU A 30 -10.92 14.37 0.52
CA GLU A 30 -12.29 14.75 0.89
C GLU A 30 -13.26 13.59 1.16
N THR A 31 -13.07 12.40 0.57
CA THR A 31 -14.11 11.36 0.62
C THR A 31 -13.86 10.31 1.70
N ASN A 32 -14.95 9.73 2.24
CA ASN A 32 -14.90 8.59 3.16
C ASN A 32 -15.05 7.23 2.42
N ASN A 33 -14.96 7.23 1.09
CA ASN A 33 -15.33 6.07 0.29
C ASN A 33 -14.41 4.88 0.57
N ASP A 34 -13.10 5.12 0.65
CA ASP A 34 -12.12 4.05 0.87
C ASP A 34 -12.20 3.51 2.31
N ALA A 35 -12.36 4.39 3.30
CA ALA A 35 -12.64 3.99 4.70
C ALA A 35 -13.89 3.11 4.84
N LEU A 36 -14.97 3.41 4.11
CA LEU A 36 -16.17 2.57 4.11
C LEU A 36 -15.92 1.21 3.45
N ARG A 37 -15.14 1.16 2.36
CA ARG A 37 -14.81 -0.09 1.66
C ARG A 37 -14.02 -1.04 2.56
N VAL A 38 -12.99 -0.54 3.26
CA VAL A 38 -12.18 -1.39 4.16
C VAL A 38 -12.96 -1.79 5.43
N LYS A 39 -13.86 -0.95 5.94
CA LYS A 39 -14.81 -1.34 7.01
C LYS A 39 -15.72 -2.47 6.56
N ASN A 40 -16.30 -2.36 5.37
CA ASN A 40 -17.17 -3.40 4.80
C ASN A 40 -16.40 -4.72 4.53
N ALA A 41 -15.09 -4.66 4.29
CA ALA A 41 -14.24 -5.84 4.19
C ALA A 41 -14.04 -6.55 5.55
N GLY A 42 -14.09 -5.79 6.65
CA GLY A 42 -14.04 -6.28 8.02
C GLY A 42 -12.96 -5.66 8.91
N ALA A 43 -12.33 -4.57 8.50
CA ALA A 43 -11.33 -3.87 9.32
C ALA A 43 -11.95 -2.80 10.22
N LEU A 44 -11.25 -2.47 11.31
CA LEU A 44 -11.42 -1.18 11.97
C LEU A 44 -10.84 -0.11 11.04
N ALA A 45 -11.52 1.03 10.86
CA ALA A 45 -10.93 2.09 10.03
C ALA A 45 -11.29 3.50 10.46
N TYR A 46 -10.35 4.41 10.22
CA TYR A 46 -10.49 5.84 10.47
C TYR A 46 -10.01 6.63 9.25
N GLN A 47 -10.80 7.61 8.84
CA GLN A 47 -10.46 8.50 7.73
C GLN A 47 -9.79 9.77 8.27
N ILE A 48 -8.63 10.09 7.71
CA ILE A 48 -8.02 11.42 7.79
C ILE A 48 -8.43 12.17 6.52
N THR A 49 -9.14 13.27 6.68
CA THR A 49 -9.42 14.22 5.60
C THR A 49 -8.27 15.21 5.50
N THR A 50 -7.42 15.06 4.48
CA THR A 50 -6.20 15.86 4.35
C THR A 50 -6.45 17.27 3.79
N GLY A 51 -7.67 17.53 3.31
CA GLY A 51 -8.06 18.80 2.71
C GLY A 51 -7.28 19.05 1.43
N GLN A 52 -6.31 19.96 1.48
CA GLN A 52 -5.42 20.26 0.34
C GLN A 52 -4.04 19.59 0.45
N SER A 53 -3.75 18.88 1.55
CA SER A 53 -2.45 18.21 1.70
C SER A 53 -2.33 16.99 0.78
N CYS A 54 -1.20 16.91 0.08
CA CYS A 54 -0.87 15.84 -0.85
C CYS A 54 -0.21 14.61 -0.20
N HIS A 55 -0.15 14.55 1.13
CA HIS A 55 0.48 13.50 1.93
C HIS A 55 -0.13 13.45 3.34
N LEU A 56 0.09 12.33 4.03
CA LEU A 56 0.01 12.22 5.48
C LEU A 56 1.36 12.51 6.12
N ASP A 57 1.35 12.98 7.38
CA ASP A 57 2.52 13.08 8.24
C ASP A 57 2.31 12.29 9.55
N ALA A 58 3.38 12.10 10.32
CA ALA A 58 3.33 11.35 11.58
C ALA A 58 2.38 11.94 12.63
N PHE A 59 2.15 13.26 12.62
CA PHE A 59 1.22 13.90 13.56
C PHE A 59 -0.23 13.56 13.21
N MET A 60 -0.59 13.61 11.93
CA MET A 60 -1.91 13.19 11.45
C MET A 60 -2.19 11.71 11.78
N VAL A 61 -1.19 10.85 11.58
CA VAL A 61 -1.29 9.43 11.93
C VAL A 61 -1.43 9.24 13.43
N HIS A 62 -0.62 9.94 14.24
CA HIS A 62 -0.70 9.91 15.70
C HIS A 62 -2.10 10.26 16.21
N GLU A 63 -2.69 11.35 15.70
CA GLU A 63 -4.04 11.76 16.07
C GLU A 63 -5.09 10.69 15.68
N ALA A 64 -4.95 10.10 14.49
CA ALA A 64 -5.85 9.05 14.02
C ALA A 64 -5.78 7.77 14.88
N LEU A 65 -4.62 7.45 15.47
CA LEU A 65 -4.47 6.29 16.35
C LEU A 65 -5.38 6.39 17.58
N HIS A 66 -5.61 7.58 18.13
CA HIS A 66 -6.49 7.77 19.29
C HIS A 66 -7.97 7.49 18.98
N HIS A 67 -8.34 7.44 17.70
CA HIS A 67 -9.69 7.11 17.25
C HIS A 67 -9.88 5.62 16.94
N LEU A 68 -8.80 4.83 16.97
CA LEU A 68 -8.81 3.40 16.72
C LEU A 68 -8.49 2.67 18.04
N ALA A 69 -9.29 1.66 18.39
CA ALA A 69 -8.96 0.77 19.50
C ALA A 69 -7.84 -0.20 19.06
N ILE A 70 -6.59 0.29 19.06
CA ILE A 70 -5.43 -0.42 18.48
C ILE A 70 -4.70 -1.39 19.40
N ASP A 71 -5.03 -1.42 20.70
CA ASP A 71 -4.27 -2.21 21.69
C ASP A 71 -4.18 -3.70 21.35
N ASP A 72 -5.20 -4.22 20.66
CA ASP A 72 -5.28 -5.62 20.22
C ASP A 72 -5.06 -5.79 18.70
N VAL A 73 -4.68 -4.75 17.96
CA VAL A 73 -4.53 -4.82 16.51
C VAL A 73 -3.23 -5.52 16.15
N ASP A 74 -3.33 -6.55 15.29
CA ASP A 74 -2.17 -7.30 14.79
C ASP A 74 -1.48 -6.59 13.62
N LEU A 75 -2.25 -5.89 12.78
CA LEU A 75 -1.76 -5.17 11.61
C LEU A 75 -2.52 -3.85 11.45
N LEU A 76 -1.76 -2.76 11.39
CA LEU A 76 -2.25 -1.45 11.00
C LEU A 76 -1.75 -1.11 9.60
N PHE A 77 -2.68 -0.88 8.67
CA PHE A 77 -2.37 -0.30 7.37
C PHE A 77 -2.58 1.21 7.41
N ILE A 78 -1.66 1.96 6.81
CA ILE A 78 -1.83 3.39 6.55
C ILE A 78 -1.92 3.57 5.04
N GLU A 79 -3.13 3.76 4.51
CA GLU A 79 -3.31 4.10 3.10
C GLU A 79 -3.04 5.60 2.91
N ASN A 80 -1.85 5.94 2.40
CA ASN A 80 -1.49 7.33 2.15
C ASN A 80 -2.22 7.91 0.91
N VAL A 81 -2.21 9.23 0.79
CA VAL A 81 -2.74 9.96 -0.37
C VAL A 81 -2.07 9.44 -1.64
N GLY A 82 -2.84 9.28 -2.72
CA GLY A 82 -2.34 8.78 -3.99
C GLY A 82 -1.32 9.73 -4.63
N ASN A 83 -0.03 9.65 -4.26
CA ASN A 83 1.02 10.51 -4.79
C ASN A 83 2.39 9.82 -4.67
N LEU A 84 3.22 9.88 -5.71
CA LEU A 84 4.57 9.29 -5.73
C LEU A 84 5.68 10.30 -5.39
N VAL A 85 5.32 11.55 -5.08
CA VAL A 85 6.26 12.65 -4.80
C VAL A 85 6.19 13.07 -3.34
N CYS A 86 5.08 13.66 -2.90
CA CYS A 86 4.98 14.23 -1.55
C CYS A 86 5.25 13.20 -0.45
N PRO A 87 4.59 12.01 -0.45
CA PRO A 87 4.71 11.07 0.67
C PRO A 87 6.12 10.51 0.86
N ALA A 88 6.95 10.52 -0.20
CA ALA A 88 8.32 10.02 -0.12
C ALA A 88 9.22 10.82 0.85
N SER A 89 8.78 11.99 1.32
CA SER A 89 9.54 12.84 2.24
C SER A 89 9.08 12.76 3.70
N TYR A 90 8.02 12.00 4.00
CA TYR A 90 7.41 11.97 5.32
C TYR A 90 7.41 10.53 5.86
N ASP A 91 8.11 10.35 6.97
CA ASP A 91 8.05 9.14 7.79
C ASP A 91 6.79 9.22 8.66
N LEU A 92 6.02 8.14 8.72
CA LEU A 92 4.78 8.05 9.50
C LEU A 92 4.96 7.21 10.77
N GLY A 93 6.16 6.69 11.03
CA GLY A 93 6.42 5.70 12.06
C GLY A 93 6.02 4.28 11.65
N GLU A 94 5.89 4.02 10.34
CA GLU A 94 5.58 2.68 9.83
C GLU A 94 6.76 1.71 9.94
N HIS A 95 6.49 0.44 10.23
CA HIS A 95 7.51 -0.61 10.22
C HIS A 95 7.95 -1.00 8.80
N LEU A 96 7.04 -0.85 7.82
CA LEU A 96 7.26 -1.21 6.43
C LEU A 96 6.64 -0.17 5.50
N ASN A 97 7.42 0.28 4.52
CA ASN A 97 6.95 1.15 3.45
C ASN A 97 6.66 0.33 2.18
N VAL A 98 5.39 0.30 1.77
CA VAL A 98 4.91 -0.49 0.62
C VAL A 98 4.48 0.44 -0.52
N VAL A 99 5.17 0.32 -1.67
CA VAL A 99 4.89 1.13 -2.86
C VAL A 99 4.19 0.28 -3.92
N LEU A 100 3.04 0.76 -4.42
CA LEU A 100 2.34 0.13 -5.54
C LEU A 100 2.72 0.81 -6.85
N LEU A 101 3.12 0.02 -7.84
CA LEU A 101 3.29 0.41 -9.23
C LEU A 101 2.29 -0.37 -10.08
N SER A 102 1.23 0.26 -10.58
CA SER A 102 0.32 -0.47 -11.45
C SER A 102 0.84 -0.57 -12.88
N VAL A 103 0.54 -1.69 -13.55
CA VAL A 103 0.84 -1.90 -14.97
C VAL A 103 0.36 -0.73 -15.84
N THR A 104 -0.81 -0.18 -15.51
CA THR A 104 -1.41 0.94 -16.25
C THR A 104 -0.63 2.25 -16.16
N GLU A 105 0.34 2.36 -15.26
CA GLU A 105 1.18 3.55 -15.11
C GLU A 105 2.43 3.50 -16.00
N GLY A 106 2.89 2.33 -16.47
CA GLY A 106 4.10 2.16 -17.28
C GLY A 106 5.35 1.76 -16.48
N SER A 107 6.25 0.98 -17.10
CA SER A 107 7.43 0.38 -16.47
C SER A 107 8.51 1.40 -16.05
N ASP A 108 8.48 2.61 -16.62
CA ASP A 108 9.47 3.67 -16.43
C ASP A 108 9.33 4.49 -15.13
N LYS A 109 8.23 4.29 -14.39
CA LYS A 109 7.91 5.08 -13.19
C LYS A 109 8.96 5.03 -12.08
N PRO A 110 9.65 3.91 -11.81
CA PRO A 110 10.73 3.89 -10.82
C PRO A 110 11.80 4.95 -11.10
N GLN A 111 12.24 5.10 -12.36
CA GLN A 111 13.22 6.12 -12.74
C GLN A 111 12.69 7.55 -12.61
N LYS A 112 11.39 7.75 -12.90
CA LYS A 112 10.75 9.07 -12.79
C LYS A 112 10.50 9.52 -11.35
N TYR A 113 10.33 8.58 -10.42
CA TYR A 113 10.03 8.85 -9.01
C TYR A 113 11.03 8.19 -8.06
N PRO A 114 12.35 8.43 -8.23
CA PRO A 114 13.38 7.63 -7.60
C PRO A 114 13.37 7.72 -6.07
N VAL A 115 12.93 8.84 -5.50
CA VAL A 115 12.89 9.04 -4.04
C VAL A 115 11.91 8.07 -3.38
N MET A 116 10.76 7.82 -4.01
CA MET A 116 9.74 6.89 -3.51
C MET A 116 10.27 5.45 -3.52
N PHE A 117 10.77 4.99 -4.66
CA PHE A 117 11.22 3.61 -4.82
C PHE A 117 12.52 3.30 -4.05
N LYS A 118 13.36 4.30 -3.77
CA LYS A 118 14.54 4.15 -2.89
C LYS A 118 14.19 3.83 -1.44
N LYS A 119 13.02 4.27 -0.97
CA LYS A 119 12.56 4.08 0.42
C LYS A 119 11.67 2.86 0.60
N ALA A 120 11.13 2.30 -0.47
CA ALA A 120 10.24 1.15 -0.40
C ALA A 120 10.95 -0.08 0.18
N ASP A 121 10.37 -0.70 1.21
CA ASP A 121 10.76 -2.04 1.65
C ASP A 121 10.19 -3.10 0.71
N ILE A 122 8.96 -2.87 0.23
CA ILE A 122 8.26 -3.76 -0.68
C ILE A 122 7.68 -2.92 -1.83
N VAL A 123 7.91 -3.37 -3.07
CA VAL A 123 7.25 -2.85 -4.26
C VAL A 123 6.28 -3.89 -4.82
N LEU A 124 5.02 -3.50 -4.93
CA LEU A 124 3.96 -4.32 -5.52
C LEU A 124 3.69 -3.86 -6.95
N ILE A 125 3.98 -4.70 -7.93
CA ILE A 125 3.57 -4.48 -9.33
C ILE A 125 2.13 -4.98 -9.45
N THR A 126 1.17 -4.05 -9.51
CA THR A 126 -0.27 -4.36 -9.42
C THR A 126 -0.97 -4.33 -10.78
N LYS A 127 -2.17 -4.90 -10.85
CA LYS A 127 -2.96 -5.07 -12.10
C LYS A 127 -2.18 -5.87 -13.15
N ALA A 128 -1.47 -6.90 -12.68
CA ALA A 128 -0.60 -7.73 -13.52
C ALA A 128 -1.34 -8.43 -14.66
N ASP A 129 -2.64 -8.70 -14.49
CA ASP A 129 -3.54 -9.22 -15.52
C ASP A 129 -3.60 -8.32 -16.77
N LEU A 130 -3.43 -7.02 -16.60
CA LEU A 130 -3.48 -6.06 -17.69
C LEU A 130 -2.18 -5.96 -18.48
N ALA A 131 -1.10 -6.65 -18.09
CA ALA A 131 0.22 -6.50 -18.74
C ALA A 131 0.18 -6.77 -20.24
N HIS A 132 -0.69 -7.67 -20.72
CA HIS A 132 -0.84 -7.96 -22.15
C HIS A 132 -1.58 -6.88 -22.94
N HIS A 133 -2.23 -5.94 -22.26
CA HIS A 133 -2.97 -4.83 -22.86
C HIS A 133 -2.21 -3.50 -22.86
N PHE A 134 -1.06 -3.45 -22.17
CA PHE A 134 -0.24 -2.25 -22.02
C PHE A 134 1.20 -2.55 -22.42
N ASP A 135 1.93 -1.53 -22.86
CA ASP A 135 3.37 -1.63 -23.09
C ASP A 135 4.11 -1.57 -21.74
N PHE A 136 3.99 -2.64 -20.96
CA PHE A 136 4.60 -2.76 -19.63
C PHE A 136 5.48 -4.00 -19.58
N ASP A 137 6.79 -3.79 -19.48
CA ASP A 137 7.74 -4.88 -19.23
C ASP A 137 8.02 -5.03 -17.72
N ILE A 138 7.54 -6.14 -17.15
CA ILE A 138 7.76 -6.49 -15.75
C ILE A 138 9.26 -6.64 -15.43
N LYS A 139 10.07 -7.19 -16.36
CA LYS A 139 11.51 -7.37 -16.16
C LYS A 139 12.22 -6.03 -16.16
N GLU A 140 11.82 -5.12 -17.05
CA GLU A 140 12.34 -3.75 -17.06
C GLU A 140 12.01 -3.04 -15.74
N ALA A 141 10.73 -3.02 -15.33
CA ALA A 141 10.31 -2.39 -14.08
C ALA A 141 11.08 -2.97 -12.88
N THR A 142 11.23 -4.29 -12.82
CA THR A 142 12.00 -4.99 -11.78
C THR A 142 13.46 -4.53 -11.77
N ARG A 143 14.12 -4.47 -12.93
CA ARG A 143 15.51 -3.99 -13.05
C ARG A 143 15.63 -2.56 -12.55
N LEU A 144 14.75 -1.66 -12.98
CA LEU A 144 14.77 -0.25 -12.60
C LEU A 144 14.55 -0.05 -11.10
N ILE A 145 13.64 -0.81 -10.48
CA ILE A 145 13.46 -0.81 -9.03
C ILE A 145 14.75 -1.28 -8.34
N LYS A 146 15.35 -2.38 -8.78
CA LYS A 146 16.56 -2.94 -8.16
C LYS A 146 17.81 -2.07 -8.33
N GLU A 147 17.92 -1.33 -9.42
CA GLU A 147 18.98 -0.33 -9.61
C GLU A 147 18.89 0.81 -8.60
N LEU A 148 17.68 1.20 -8.22
CA LEU A 148 17.44 2.24 -7.21
C LEU A 148 17.53 1.70 -5.78
N ASN A 149 16.98 0.50 -5.55
CA ASN A 149 16.92 -0.15 -4.25
C ASN A 149 17.13 -1.67 -4.38
N PRO A 150 18.37 -2.15 -4.24
CA PRO A 150 18.68 -3.57 -4.34
C PRO A 150 17.97 -4.42 -3.27
N ARG A 151 17.60 -3.82 -2.13
CA ARG A 151 17.01 -4.49 -0.97
C ARG A 151 15.49 -4.63 -1.03
N ALA A 152 14.80 -3.85 -1.85
CA ALA A 152 13.33 -3.90 -1.95
C ALA A 152 12.85 -5.28 -2.39
N ASP A 153 11.90 -5.88 -1.65
CA ASP A 153 11.18 -7.06 -2.12
C ASP A 153 10.20 -6.66 -3.22
N ILE A 154 10.06 -7.48 -4.27
CA ILE A 154 9.20 -7.16 -5.42
C ILE A 154 8.19 -8.30 -5.61
N ILE A 155 6.91 -7.97 -5.62
CA ILE A 155 5.82 -8.93 -5.85
C ILE A 155 4.96 -8.42 -7.01
N THR A 156 4.76 -9.25 -8.03
CA THR A 156 3.81 -8.97 -9.10
C THR A 156 2.49 -9.68 -8.78
N LEU A 157 1.39 -8.93 -8.69
CA LEU A 157 0.09 -9.44 -8.25
C LEU A 157 -1.11 -8.76 -8.92
N ASP A 158 -2.26 -9.37 -8.73
CA ASP A 158 -3.57 -8.82 -9.06
C ASP A 158 -4.53 -9.08 -7.89
N ALA A 159 -4.90 -8.01 -7.18
CA ALA A 159 -5.81 -8.10 -6.03
C ALA A 159 -7.28 -8.36 -6.42
N LYS A 160 -7.68 -8.03 -7.65
CA LYS A 160 -9.05 -8.23 -8.15
C LYS A 160 -9.29 -9.70 -8.51
N ASN A 161 -8.34 -10.33 -9.18
CA ASN A 161 -8.44 -11.74 -9.60
C ASN A 161 -7.75 -12.71 -8.61
N GLY A 162 -7.04 -12.20 -7.60
CA GLY A 162 -6.38 -12.99 -6.56
C GLY A 162 -5.00 -13.54 -6.97
N THR A 163 -4.50 -13.22 -8.16
CA THR A 163 -3.21 -13.72 -8.66
C THR A 163 -2.08 -13.27 -7.75
N ASN A 164 -1.29 -14.24 -7.27
CA ASN A 164 -0.15 -14.06 -6.36
C ASN A 164 -0.45 -13.38 -5.02
N MET A 165 -1.72 -13.21 -4.65
CA MET A 165 -2.10 -12.63 -3.35
C MET A 165 -1.65 -13.49 -2.16
N GLU A 166 -1.60 -14.82 -2.33
CA GLU A 166 -1.06 -15.73 -1.30
C GLU A 166 0.39 -15.45 -0.91
N LEU A 167 1.22 -14.99 -1.87
CA LEU A 167 2.59 -14.59 -1.56
C LEU A 167 2.61 -13.32 -0.71
N TRP A 168 1.75 -12.36 -1.03
CA TRP A 168 1.58 -11.13 -0.25
C TRP A 168 1.14 -11.43 1.18
N TYR A 169 0.14 -12.30 1.37
CA TYR A 169 -0.33 -12.70 2.71
C TYR A 169 0.76 -13.38 3.54
N LYS A 170 1.57 -14.25 2.91
CA LYS A 170 2.70 -14.90 3.58
C LYS A 170 3.76 -13.88 4.01
N VAL A 171 4.06 -12.89 3.18
CA VAL A 171 5.02 -11.83 3.53
C VAL A 171 4.51 -11.01 4.72
N LEU A 172 3.22 -10.64 4.75
CA LEU A 172 2.63 -9.95 5.90
C LEU A 172 2.74 -10.75 7.19
N LYS A 173 2.35 -12.03 7.17
CA LYS A 173 2.46 -12.91 8.35
C LYS A 173 3.91 -13.07 8.81
N LEU A 174 4.86 -13.26 7.88
CA LEU A 174 6.27 -13.37 8.21
C LEU A 174 6.81 -12.08 8.84
N LYS A 175 6.48 -10.91 8.27
CA LYS A 175 6.96 -9.63 8.77
C LYS A 175 6.36 -9.28 10.12
N LYS A 176 5.09 -9.65 10.38
CA LYS A 176 4.47 -9.50 11.70
C LYS A 176 5.28 -10.21 12.78
N GLU A 177 5.77 -11.42 12.54
CA GLU A 177 6.58 -12.16 13.52
C GLU A 177 7.99 -11.57 13.75
N LEU A 178 8.43 -10.62 12.91
CA LEU A 178 9.75 -10.00 13.01
C LEU A 178 9.74 -8.68 13.80
N PHE A 179 8.57 -8.10 14.08
CA PHE A 179 8.39 -6.86 14.83
C PHE A 179 7.61 -7.13 16.11
#